data_AF-A0A251P483-F1
#
_entry.id   AF-A0A251P483-F1
#
_cell.length_a   1.000
_cell.length_b   1.000
_cell.length_c   1.000
_cell.angle_alpha   90.00
_cell.angle_beta   90.00
_cell.angle_gamma   90.00
#
_symmetry.space_group_name_H-M   'P 1'
#
loop_
_entity.id
_entity.type
_entity.pdbx_description
1 polymer ?
#
loop_
_entity_poly.entity_id
_entity_poly.type
_entity_poly.pdbx_seq_one_letter_code
_entity_poly.pdbx_strand_id
1 'polypeptide(L)' 'MIKNSDFSCYISLACWIDTVILIVCTDLVRGAKNKRLRVKGPVRMPTKVLHITTRKSPCGEGTNTWD' A
#
# COMPACT_ATOMS: atom_id res chain seq x y z
N MET A 1 20.30 -0.80 31.53
CA MET A 1 18.91 -1.19 31.18
C MET A 1 18.09 0.08 30.95
N ILE A 2 18.14 0.61 29.73
CA ILE A 2 17.26 1.70 29.30
C ILE A 2 16.37 1.06 28.25
N LYS A 3 15.07 1.00 28.56
CA LYS A 3 14.04 0.29 27.80
C LYS A 3 14.03 0.85 26.37
N ASN A 4 14.15 -0.06 25.41
CA ASN A 4 13.99 0.19 23.99
C ASN A 4 12.77 1.06 23.77
N SER A 5 13.00 2.29 23.33
CA SER A 5 11.99 3.20 22.80
C SER A 5 11.19 2.42 21.76
N ASP A 6 9.87 2.30 21.96
CA ASP A 6 8.96 1.65 21.03
C ASP A 6 8.91 2.43 19.70
N PHE A 7 9.95 2.30 18.88
CA PHE A 7 9.96 2.77 17.49
C PHE A 7 8.98 1.92 16.70
N SER A 8 7.71 2.29 16.75
CA SER A 8 6.67 1.70 15.92
C SER A 8 6.78 2.26 14.50
N CYS A 9 7.76 1.76 13.73
CA CYS A 9 7.89 2.10 12.32
C CYS A 9 6.85 1.33 11.50
N TYR A 10 5.81 2.01 11.04
CA TYR A 10 4.86 1.47 10.07
C TYR A 10 5.40 1.68 8.66
N ILE A 11 5.74 0.58 7.97
CA ILE A 11 6.22 0.61 6.59
C ILE A 11 5.02 0.41 5.67
N SER A 12 4.51 1.50 5.12
CA SER A 12 3.42 1.48 4.16
C SER A 12 3.99 1.18 2.77
N LEU A 13 3.76 -0.04 2.28
CA LEU A 13 4.08 -0.43 0.90
C LEU A 13 2.84 -0.18 0.05
N ALA A 14 2.92 0.79 -0.86
CA ALA A 14 1.91 1.03 -1.88
C ALA A 14 2.54 0.78 -3.25
N CYS A 15 2.04 -0.23 -3.96
CA CYS A 15 2.39 -0.46 -5.36
C CYS A 15 1.09 -0.70 -6.13
N TRP A 16 1.01 -0.17 -7.35
CA TRP A 16 -0.08 -0.48 -8.29
C TRP A 16 0.00 -1.92 -8.82
N ILE A 17 1.13 -2.60 -8.63
CA ILE A 17 1.37 -3.97 -9.07
C ILE A 17 1.56 -4.86 -7.84
N ASP A 18 0.57 -5.70 -7.54
CA ASP A 18 0.55 -6.55 -6.33
C ASP A 18 1.73 -7.54 -6.24
N THR A 19 2.35 -7.93 -7.35
CA THR A 19 3.41 -8.96 -7.39
C THR A 19 4.69 -8.53 -6.68
N VAL A 20 5.02 -7.24 -6.68
CA VAL A 20 6.28 -6.73 -6.12
C VAL A 20 6.24 -6.65 -4.60
N ILE A 21 5.04 -6.47 -4.02
CA ILE A 21 4.84 -6.29 -2.57
C ILE A 21 5.24 -7.56 -1.80
N LEU A 22 4.94 -8.74 -2.33
CA LEU A 22 5.23 -10.00 -1.64
C LEU A 22 6.74 -10.22 -1.47
N ILE A 23 7.53 -9.94 -2.50
CA ILE A 23 8.99 -10.10 -2.49
C ILE A 23 9.60 -9.17 -1.44
N VAL A 24 9.24 -7.88 -1.50
CA VAL A 24 9.74 -6.85 -0.57
C VAL A 24 9.36 -7.18 0.88
N CYS A 25 8.14 -7.64 1.13
CA CYS A 25 7.72 -8.10 2.46
C CYS A 25 8.58 -9.25 2.99
N THR A 26 8.96 -10.22 2.15
CA THR A 26 9.79 -11.35 2.59
C THR A 26 11.20 -10.93 2.97
N ASP A 27 11.82 -10.01 2.23
CA ASP A 27 13.17 -9.53 2.52
C ASP A 27 13.22 -8.62 3.75
N LEU A 28 12.18 -7.80 3.95
CA LEU A 28 12.00 -7.03 5.18
C LEU A 28 11.84 -7.92 6.42
N VAL A 29 11.03 -8.97 6.33
CA VAL A 29 10.85 -9.92 7.45
C VAL A 29 12.14 -10.70 7.72
N ARG A 30 12.89 -11.10 6.69
CA ARG A 30 14.21 -11.74 6.84
C ARG A 30 15.21 -10.79 7.52
N GLY A 31 15.29 -9.54 7.06
CA GLY A 31 16.16 -8.51 7.67
C GLY A 31 15.80 -8.20 9.13
N ALA A 32 14.50 -8.20 9.47
CA ALA A 32 14.03 -7.97 10.83
C ALA A 32 14.33 -9.15 11.78
N LYS A 33 14.21 -10.39 11.29
CA LYS A 33 14.57 -11.60 12.05
C LYS A 33 16.05 -11.65 12.40
N ASN A 34 16.93 -11.27 11.46
CA ASN A 34 18.37 -11.20 11.68
C ASN A 34 18.75 -10.19 12.78
N LYS A 35 18.00 -9.08 12.88
CA LYS A 35 18.20 -8.02 13.87
C LYS A 35 17.45 -8.24 15.19
N ARG A 36 16.79 -9.40 15.37
CA ARG A 36 15.97 -9.77 16.55
C ARG A 36 14.94 -8.70 16.95
N LEU A 37 14.30 -8.06 15.98
CA LEU A 37 13.25 -7.06 16.21
C LEU A 37 11.88 -7.74 16.40
N ARG A 38 11.01 -7.18 17.25
CA ARG A 38 9.61 -7.60 17.38
C ARG A 38 8.83 -7.11 16.15
N VAL A 39 8.40 -8.04 15.29
CA VAL A 39 7.72 -7.71 14.03
C VAL A 39 6.23 -7.97 14.15
N LYS A 40 5.40 -7.00 13.77
CA LYS A 40 4.00 -7.26 13.42
C LYS A 40 3.95 -7.64 11.95
N GLY A 41 3.22 -8.71 11.60
CA GLY A 41 3.12 -9.18 10.22
C GLY A 41 2.50 -8.13 9.28
N PRO A 42 2.68 -8.27 7.96
CA PRO A 42 2.08 -7.35 6.99
C PRO A 42 0.55 -7.36 7.13
N VAL A 43 -0.03 -6.20 7.41
CA VAL A 43 -1.49 -6.02 7.44
C VAL A 43 -1.95 -5.59 6.06
N ARG A 44 -2.91 -6.32 5.47
CA ARG A 44 -3.46 -5.96 4.17
C ARG A 44 -4.39 -4.76 4.34
N MET A 45 -3.95 -3.61 3.84
CA MET A 45 -4.83 -2.45 3.71
C MET A 45 -5.82 -2.70 2.57
N PRO A 46 -7.07 -2.21 2.66
CA PRO A 46 -8.02 -2.33 1.57
C PRO A 46 -7.50 -1.58 0.34
N THR A 47 -7.57 -2.22 -0.83
CA THR A 47 -7.28 -1.57 -2.10
C THR A 47 -8.41 -0.60 -2.43
N LYS A 48 -8.11 0.70 -2.41
CA LYS A 48 -9.06 1.70 -2.88
C LYS A 48 -9.01 1.73 -4.41
N VAL A 49 -10.05 1.22 -5.05
CA VAL A 49 -10.27 1.45 -6.48
C VAL A 49 -10.77 2.89 -6.62
N LEU A 50 -9.95 3.74 -7.24
CA LEU A 50 -10.34 5.12 -7.54
C LEU A 50 -11.21 5.09 -8.81
N HIS A 51 -12.51 5.29 -8.66
CA HIS A 51 -13.40 5.52 -9.80
C HIS A 51 -13.39 7.01 -10.12
N ILE A 52 -12.82 7.38 -11.27
CA ILE A 52 -12.84 8.75 -11.79
C ILE A 52 -13.95 8.81 -12.83
N THR A 53 -15.14 9.27 -12.43
CA THR A 53 -16.23 9.44 -13.40
C THR A 53 -16.03 10.74 -14.18
N THR A 54 -15.60 10.67 -15.43
CA THR A 54 -15.52 11.85 -16.30
C THR A 54 -16.57 11.80 -17.40
N ARG A 55 -17.00 12.97 -17.87
CA ARG A 55 -17.84 13.06 -19.07
C ARG A 55 -16.94 12.74 -20.27
N LYS A 56 -17.37 11.79 -21.12
CA LYS A 56 -16.58 11.41 -22.30
C LYS A 56 -16.41 12.54 -23.32
N SER A 57 -17.41 13.43 -23.43
CA SER A 57 -17.37 14.53 -24.39
C SER A 57 -16.85 15.84 -23.75
N PRO A 58 -15.86 16.51 -24.37
CA PRO A 58 -15.32 17.79 -23.90
C PRO A 58 -16.29 18.97 -24.16
N CYS A 59 -17.16 18.85 -25.17
CA CYS A 59 -18.15 19.87 -25.55
C CYS A 59 -19.54 19.39 -25.13
N GLY A 60 -20.35 20.27 -24.52
CA GLY A 60 -21.64 19.98 -23.87
C GLY A 60 -22.74 19.35 -24.74
N GLU A 61 -22.51 19.14 -26.04
CA GLU A 61 -23.48 18.59 -26.98
C GLU A 61 -23.42 17.05 -27.03
N GLY A 62 -24.59 16.40 -26.97
CA GLY A 62 -24.76 14.93 -27.00
C GLY A 62 -25.21 14.30 -25.67
N THR A 63 -25.70 13.06 -25.73
CA THR A 63 -26.21 12.29 -24.58
C THR A 63 -25.17 12.12 -23.46
N ASN A 64 -25.62 12.25 -22.21
CA ASN A 64 -24.79 12.11 -21.02
C ASN A 64 -24.16 10.71 -20.94
N THR A 65 -22.93 10.59 -21.41
CA THR A 65 -22.15 9.36 -21.34
C THR A 65 -20.96 9.57 -20.41
N TRP A 66 -20.90 8.73 -19.39
CA TRP A 66 -19.90 8.73 -18.33
C TRP A 66 -19.02 7.49 -18.49
N ASP A 67 -17.73 7.63 -18.22
CA ASP A 67 -16.77 6.54 -18.03
C ASP A 67 -16.25 6.60 -16.60
#